data_AF-A0A6V7XCJ1-F1
#
_entry.id   AF-A0A6V7XCJ1-F1
#
_cell.length_a   1.000
_cell.length_b   1.000
_cell.length_c   1.000
_cell.angle_alpha   90.00
_cell.angle_beta   90.00
_cell.angle_gamma   90.00
#
_symmetry.space_group_name_H-M   'P 1'
#
loop_
_entity.id
_entity.type
_entity.pdbx_description
1 polymer ?
#
loop_
_entity_poly.entity_id
_entity_poly.type
_entity_poly.pdbx_seq_one_letter_code
_entity_poly.pdbx_strand_id
1 'polypeptide(L)'
;MEQLKNFKPFDLHDKLRLSDNDFDAWLEELGLLHGKRTCHKCGGRTTLRVNKGVRYGCWRCTTKNCRAQQGRKTFCWEKVCYHAAGFSSDDSSPAVHEVTNSTALHAPDKFFTQSSKGKTIIRNFCGHEFGKVYCSCGSGCQPQYQRSVEIYDSRFKGPGLTLISLNHNYKDSMSMSNVYVDPNPKIKYICQVNKY
;
A
#
# COMPACT_ATOMS: atom_id res chain seq x y z
N MET A 1 7.72 -25.24 4.17
CA MET A 1 7.54 -23.78 4.39
C MET A 1 8.34 -22.92 3.42
N GLU A 2 9.53 -23.32 2.96
CA GLU A 2 10.31 -22.60 1.91
C GLU A 2 9.53 -22.37 0.61
N GLN A 3 8.72 -23.34 0.18
CA GLN A 3 7.98 -23.31 -1.10
C GLN A 3 6.85 -22.26 -1.14
N LEU A 4 6.39 -21.77 0.02
CA LEU A 4 5.33 -20.76 0.12
C LEU A 4 5.86 -19.33 0.03
N LYS A 5 7.18 -19.11 0.18
CA LYS A 5 7.78 -17.77 0.14
C LYS A 5 7.62 -17.06 -1.21
N ASN A 6 7.44 -17.82 -2.30
CA ASN A 6 7.29 -17.30 -3.66
C ASN A 6 5.85 -17.37 -4.18
N PHE A 7 4.90 -17.77 -3.34
CA PHE A 7 3.50 -17.92 -3.75
C PHE A 7 2.72 -16.65 -3.43
N LYS A 8 2.11 -16.04 -4.44
CA LYS A 8 1.18 -14.95 -4.20
C LYS A 8 -0.05 -15.49 -3.47
N PRO A 9 -0.61 -14.77 -2.49
CA PRO A 9 -1.88 -15.15 -1.85
C PRO A 9 -3.00 -15.39 -2.88
N PHE A 10 -2.98 -14.64 -3.99
CA PHE A 10 -3.88 -14.87 -5.13
C PHE A 10 -3.66 -16.23 -5.81
N ASP A 11 -2.42 -16.54 -6.19
CA ASP A 11 -2.07 -17.81 -6.85
C ASP A 11 -2.37 -19.00 -5.93
N LEU A 12 -2.32 -18.78 -4.62
CA LEU A 12 -2.61 -19.78 -3.62
C LEU A 12 -4.11 -19.94 -3.39
N HIS A 13 -4.88 -18.86 -3.31
CA HIS A 13 -6.33 -18.91 -3.26
C HIS A 13 -6.92 -19.63 -4.49
N ASP A 14 -6.44 -19.29 -5.69
CA ASP A 14 -6.90 -19.89 -6.95
C ASP A 14 -6.51 -21.38 -7.06
N LYS A 15 -5.30 -21.77 -6.62
CA LYS A 15 -4.87 -23.17 -6.63
C LYS A 15 -5.53 -24.02 -5.55
N LEU A 16 -5.72 -23.48 -4.35
CA LEU A 16 -6.35 -24.21 -3.24
C LEU A 16 -7.85 -24.39 -3.47
N ARG A 17 -8.47 -23.57 -4.35
CA ARG A 17 -9.91 -23.58 -4.66
C ARG A 17 -10.79 -23.53 -3.41
N LEU A 18 -10.27 -22.90 -2.36
CA LEU A 18 -10.98 -22.70 -1.11
C LEU A 18 -12.03 -21.61 -1.29
N SER A 19 -13.09 -21.66 -0.48
CA SER A 19 -13.96 -20.51 -0.35
C SER A 19 -13.19 -19.36 0.31
N ASP A 20 -13.63 -18.10 0.10
CA ASP A 20 -13.03 -16.93 0.75
C ASP A 20 -12.92 -17.12 2.29
N ASN A 21 -13.90 -17.75 2.92
CA ASN A 21 -13.92 -18.01 4.37
C ASN A 21 -12.89 -19.07 4.77
N ASP A 22 -12.76 -20.14 3.99
CA ASP A 22 -11.83 -21.23 4.28
C ASP A 22 -10.39 -20.77 4.02
N PHE A 23 -10.18 -19.90 3.02
CA PHE A 23 -8.90 -19.28 2.78
C PHE A 23 -8.52 -18.27 3.89
N ASP A 24 -9.47 -17.49 4.41
CA ASP A 24 -9.26 -16.64 5.58
C ASP A 24 -8.89 -17.47 6.82
N ALA A 25 -9.64 -18.54 7.11
CA ALA A 25 -9.37 -19.42 8.23
C ALA A 25 -7.98 -20.09 8.11
N TRP A 26 -7.63 -20.52 6.90
CA TRP A 26 -6.32 -21.08 6.60
C TRP A 26 -5.18 -20.05 6.78
N LEU A 27 -5.40 -18.77 6.41
CA LEU A 27 -4.45 -17.69 6.70
C LEU A 27 -4.35 -17.37 8.19
N GLU A 28 -5.46 -17.46 8.94
CA GLU A 28 -5.48 -17.29 10.40
C GLU A 28 -4.70 -18.40 11.10
N GLU A 29 -4.86 -19.65 10.68
CA GLU A 29 -4.13 -20.81 11.20
C GLU A 29 -2.61 -20.66 10.98
N LEU A 30 -2.20 -20.10 9.85
CA LEU A 30 -0.80 -19.78 9.55
C LEU A 30 -0.28 -18.51 10.25
N GLY A 31 -1.13 -17.81 11.01
CA GLY A 31 -0.80 -16.53 11.66
C GLY A 31 -0.54 -15.39 10.66
N LEU A 32 -0.94 -15.56 9.40
CA LEU A 32 -0.80 -14.55 8.33
C LEU A 32 -1.99 -13.58 8.30
N LEU A 33 -3.07 -13.92 8.98
CA LEU A 33 -4.23 -13.08 9.19
C LEU A 33 -4.55 -13.05 10.68
N HIS A 34 -4.57 -11.87 11.29
CA HIS A 34 -4.81 -11.73 12.74
C HIS A 34 -6.32 -11.60 13.08
N GLY A 35 -7.19 -12.10 12.21
CA GLY A 35 -8.64 -12.07 12.34
C GLY A 35 -9.37 -11.79 11.02
N LYS A 36 -10.64 -12.17 10.95
CA LYS A 36 -11.45 -12.14 9.72
C LYS A 36 -11.40 -10.80 9.00
N ARG A 37 -11.23 -10.85 7.68
CA ARG A 37 -11.20 -9.67 6.82
C ARG A 37 -12.58 -9.05 6.69
N THR A 38 -12.85 -8.08 7.56
CA THR A 38 -14.09 -7.29 7.54
C THR A 38 -13.88 -5.95 6.85
N CYS A 39 -14.96 -5.42 6.28
CA CYS A 39 -14.95 -4.10 5.71
C CYS A 39 -14.75 -3.07 6.83
N HIS A 40 -13.64 -2.34 6.79
CA HIS A 40 -13.31 -1.32 7.79
C HIS A 40 -14.43 -0.30 8.01
N LYS A 41 -15.24 -0.03 6.99
CA LYS A 41 -16.33 0.96 7.06
C LYS A 41 -17.60 0.48 7.78
N CYS A 42 -17.97 -0.78 7.61
CA CYS A 42 -19.27 -1.27 8.10
C CYS A 42 -19.19 -2.59 8.86
N GLY A 43 -17.99 -3.12 9.11
CA GLY A 43 -17.77 -4.45 9.69
C GLY A 43 -18.27 -5.61 8.82
N GLY A 44 -18.74 -5.32 7.60
CA GLY A 44 -19.38 -6.30 6.72
C GLY A 44 -18.39 -7.25 6.06
N ARG A 45 -18.90 -8.35 5.48
CA ARG A 45 -18.05 -9.34 4.81
C ARG A 45 -17.34 -8.74 3.58
N THR A 46 -16.09 -9.13 3.34
CA THR A 46 -15.37 -8.85 2.10
C THR A 46 -15.18 -10.14 1.29
N THR A 47 -15.12 -10.03 -0.03
CA THR A 47 -14.88 -11.16 -0.95
C THR A 47 -13.80 -10.81 -1.95
N LEU A 48 -12.93 -11.74 -2.28
CA LEU A 48 -11.92 -11.54 -3.32
C LEU A 48 -12.62 -11.44 -4.68
N ARG A 49 -12.40 -10.33 -5.38
CA ARG A 49 -12.88 -10.11 -6.74
C ARG A 49 -11.70 -10.07 -7.68
N VAL A 50 -11.67 -11.07 -8.55
CA VAL A 50 -10.72 -11.20 -9.66
C VAL A 50 -11.37 -10.58 -10.89
N ASN A 51 -10.68 -9.67 -11.57
CA ASN A 51 -11.19 -9.12 -12.83
C ASN A 51 -10.86 -10.10 -13.96
N LYS A 52 -11.87 -10.50 -14.75
CA LYS A 52 -11.67 -11.38 -15.92
C LYS A 52 -10.66 -10.73 -16.89
N GLY A 53 -9.65 -11.49 -17.29
CA GLY A 53 -8.63 -11.05 -18.25
C GLY A 53 -7.42 -10.33 -17.61
N VAL A 54 -7.36 -10.20 -16.29
CA VAL A 54 -6.21 -9.61 -15.60
C VAL A 54 -5.74 -10.47 -14.43
N ARG A 55 -4.42 -10.66 -14.31
CA ARG A 55 -3.78 -11.48 -13.26
C ARG A 55 -3.69 -10.72 -11.91
N TYR A 56 -4.81 -10.13 -11.46
CA TYR A 56 -4.90 -9.53 -10.13
C TYR A 56 -6.33 -9.45 -9.58
N GLY A 57 -6.47 -9.55 -8.25
CA GLY A 57 -7.72 -9.48 -7.49
C GLY A 57 -7.70 -8.50 -6.31
N CYS A 58 -8.88 -8.10 -5.83
CA CYS A 58 -9.04 -7.21 -4.66
C CYS A 58 -10.19 -7.66 -3.76
N TRP A 59 -10.05 -7.52 -2.44
CA TRP A 59 -11.13 -7.79 -1.49
C TRP A 59 -12.14 -6.64 -1.51
N ARG A 60 -13.39 -6.94 -1.90
CA ARG A 60 -14.48 -5.96 -1.95
C ARG A 60 -15.54 -6.27 -0.91
N CYS A 61 -16.01 -5.25 -0.20
CA CYS A 61 -17.17 -5.37 0.69
C CYS A 61 -18.40 -5.88 -0.08
N THR A 62 -19.16 -6.81 0.50
CA THR A 62 -20.39 -7.36 -0.10
C THR A 62 -21.66 -6.67 0.37
N THR A 63 -21.59 -5.84 1.41
CA THR A 63 -22.74 -5.10 1.94
C THR A 63 -23.27 -4.10 0.90
N LYS A 64 -24.54 -4.28 0.46
CA LYS A 64 -25.18 -3.53 -0.63
C LYS A 64 -25.07 -2.00 -0.49
N ASN A 65 -25.16 -1.48 0.73
CA ASN A 65 -25.13 -0.03 0.99
C ASN A 65 -23.73 0.50 1.38
N CYS A 66 -22.78 -0.40 1.66
CA CYS A 66 -21.39 -0.02 1.88
C CYS A 66 -20.66 0.17 0.54
N ARG A 67 -21.02 -0.61 -0.49
CA ARG A 67 -20.51 -0.43 -1.87
C ARG A 67 -20.85 0.93 -2.47
N ALA A 68 -22.05 1.44 -2.20
CA ALA A 68 -22.50 2.73 -2.74
C ALA A 68 -21.67 3.92 -2.19
N GLN A 69 -21.06 3.77 -1.01
CA GLN A 69 -20.14 4.76 -0.47
C GLN A 69 -18.66 4.51 -0.85
N GLN A 70 -18.37 3.53 -1.73
CA GLN A 70 -17.07 3.43 -2.41
C GLN A 70 -16.97 4.47 -3.55
N GLY A 71 -17.32 5.72 -3.23
CA GLY A 71 -16.84 6.85 -3.99
C GLY A 71 -15.31 6.81 -3.99
N ARG A 72 -14.74 6.71 -5.20
CA ARG A 72 -13.30 6.71 -5.55
C ARG A 72 -12.52 5.43 -5.21
N LYS A 73 -12.46 4.57 -6.22
CA LYS A 73 -11.39 3.61 -6.60
C LYS A 73 -10.52 3.07 -5.44
N THR A 74 -10.89 1.91 -4.91
CA THR A 74 -9.96 1.01 -4.23
C THR A 74 -9.02 0.37 -5.25
N PHE A 75 -7.71 0.43 -5.01
CA PHE A 75 -6.70 -0.14 -5.89
C PHE A 75 -5.93 -1.26 -5.19
N CYS A 76 -5.66 -2.33 -5.94
CA CYS A 76 -4.81 -3.44 -5.51
C CYS A 76 -3.73 -3.66 -6.56
N TRP A 77 -2.47 -3.51 -6.18
CA TRP A 77 -1.32 -3.77 -7.04
C TRP A 77 -0.60 -5.02 -6.56
N GLU A 78 -0.82 -6.16 -7.21
CA GLU A 78 -0.19 -7.42 -6.79
C GLU A 78 1.28 -7.55 -7.17
N LYS A 79 1.76 -6.78 -8.15
CA LYS A 79 3.18 -6.70 -8.49
C LYS A 79 3.46 -5.34 -9.12
N VAL A 80 4.31 -4.56 -8.47
CA VAL A 80 4.69 -3.24 -8.96
C VAL A 80 5.99 -3.38 -9.75
N CYS A 81 6.04 -2.81 -10.96
CA CYS A 81 7.24 -2.87 -11.80
C CYS A 81 8.31 -1.88 -11.34
N TYR A 82 7.97 -0.59 -11.30
CA TYR A 82 8.86 0.49 -10.85
C TYR A 82 8.24 1.27 -9.70
N HIS A 83 7.05 1.84 -9.93
CA HIS A 83 6.19 2.36 -8.87
C HIS A 83 4.70 2.14 -9.12
N ALA A 84 3.89 2.14 -8.06
CA ALA A 84 2.44 1.93 -8.14
C ALA A 84 1.73 3.20 -8.63
N ALA A 85 2.09 4.35 -8.06
CA ALA A 85 1.63 5.65 -8.53
C ALA A 85 2.70 6.74 -8.36
N GLY A 86 2.79 7.61 -9.36
CA GLY A 86 3.56 8.85 -9.31
C GLY A 86 2.62 10.05 -9.24
N PHE A 87 2.90 10.96 -8.32
CA PHE A 87 2.15 12.18 -8.10
C PHE A 87 2.92 13.35 -8.70
N SER A 88 2.54 13.70 -9.93
CA SER A 88 3.02 14.86 -10.68
C SER A 88 1.88 15.84 -10.93
N SER A 89 2.22 17.09 -11.20
CA SER A 89 1.31 18.16 -11.59
C SER A 89 2.07 19.09 -12.52
N ASP A 90 1.45 19.49 -13.62
CA ASP A 90 2.00 20.50 -14.54
C ASP A 90 1.82 21.92 -13.98
N ASP A 91 0.97 22.07 -12.97
CA ASP A 91 0.77 23.30 -12.21
C ASP A 91 1.68 23.31 -10.96
N SER A 92 2.28 24.47 -10.70
CA SER A 92 3.09 24.80 -9.51
C SER A 92 2.26 24.95 -8.22
N SER A 93 0.93 24.99 -8.33
CA SER A 93 0.02 25.01 -7.19
C SER A 93 0.17 23.77 -6.31
N PRO A 94 0.13 23.90 -4.97
CA PRO A 94 0.14 22.74 -4.07
C PRO A 94 -1.05 21.82 -4.33
N ALA A 95 -0.79 20.53 -4.54
CA ALA A 95 -1.82 19.51 -4.69
C ALA A 95 -1.91 18.60 -3.45
N VAL A 96 -3.09 18.02 -3.23
CA VAL A 96 -3.30 16.95 -2.24
C VAL A 96 -3.62 15.65 -2.98
N HIS A 97 -2.78 14.65 -2.79
CA HIS A 97 -2.95 13.31 -3.37
C HIS A 97 -3.41 12.34 -2.29
N GLU A 98 -4.46 11.57 -2.56
CA GLU A 98 -4.98 10.60 -1.59
C GLU A 98 -4.89 9.17 -2.12
N VAL A 99 -4.26 8.28 -1.35
CA VAL A 99 -4.33 6.82 -1.50
C VAL A 99 -5.11 6.28 -0.33
N THR A 100 -6.26 5.67 -0.61
CA THR A 100 -7.19 5.26 0.44
C THR A 100 -7.69 3.85 0.20
N ASN A 101 -7.85 3.06 1.26
CA ASN A 101 -8.48 1.74 1.22
C ASN A 101 -7.86 0.84 0.14
N SER A 102 -6.52 0.78 0.06
CA SER A 102 -5.79 0.18 -1.07
C SER A 102 -4.66 -0.74 -0.58
N THR A 103 -4.10 -1.54 -1.49
CA THR A 103 -3.03 -2.49 -1.15
C THR A 103 -2.02 -2.58 -2.28
N ALA A 104 -0.73 -2.67 -1.95
CA ALA A 104 0.30 -2.95 -2.96
C ALA A 104 1.30 -3.98 -2.45
N LEU A 105 1.76 -4.83 -3.37
CA LEU A 105 2.68 -5.93 -3.14
C LEU A 105 3.87 -5.82 -4.11
N HIS A 106 5.05 -6.21 -3.65
CA HIS A 106 6.25 -6.43 -4.46
C HIS A 106 6.64 -5.23 -5.34
N ALA A 107 7.00 -4.11 -4.71
CA ALA A 107 7.59 -2.97 -5.41
C ALA A 107 9.11 -2.95 -5.25
N PRO A 108 9.91 -3.24 -6.30
CA PRO A 108 11.36 -3.27 -6.15
C PRO A 108 11.95 -1.90 -5.78
N ASP A 109 11.38 -0.78 -6.28
CA ASP A 109 11.81 0.57 -5.89
C ASP A 109 10.85 1.26 -4.92
N LYS A 110 9.62 1.59 -5.34
CA LYS A 110 8.68 2.33 -4.47
C LYS A 110 7.21 2.08 -4.77
N PHE A 111 6.31 2.22 -3.79
CA PHE A 111 4.87 2.27 -4.09
C PHE A 111 4.47 3.64 -4.60
N PHE A 112 4.84 4.69 -3.89
CA PHE A 112 4.42 6.05 -4.17
C PHE A 112 5.62 6.98 -4.32
N THR A 113 5.55 7.87 -5.30
CA THR A 113 6.52 8.95 -5.48
C THR A 113 5.82 10.26 -5.71
N GLN A 114 6.35 11.34 -5.14
CA GLN A 114 5.79 12.68 -5.34
C GLN A 114 6.85 13.60 -5.93
N SER A 115 6.57 14.14 -7.11
CA SER A 115 7.34 15.20 -7.75
C SER A 115 6.66 16.57 -7.62
N SER A 116 5.33 16.61 -7.57
CA SER A 116 4.58 17.86 -7.42
C SER A 116 4.77 18.52 -6.05
N LYS A 117 4.52 19.83 -5.97
CA LYS A 117 4.35 20.55 -4.71
C LYS A 117 3.13 20.03 -3.95
N GLY A 118 3.19 20.04 -2.61
CA GLY A 118 2.04 19.75 -1.75
C GLY A 118 2.16 18.45 -0.97
N LYS A 119 1.03 17.76 -0.77
CA LYS A 119 0.86 16.74 0.26
C LYS A 119 0.36 15.41 -0.31
N THR A 120 0.88 14.31 0.20
CA THR A 120 0.35 12.96 -0.05
C THR A 120 -0.25 12.38 1.22
N ILE A 121 -1.44 11.82 1.14
CA ILE A 121 -2.16 11.15 2.23
C ILE A 121 -2.29 9.67 1.88
N ILE A 122 -1.75 8.79 2.71
CA ILE A 122 -1.86 7.34 2.59
C ILE A 122 -2.65 6.85 3.80
N ARG A 123 -3.89 6.40 3.58
CA ARG A 123 -4.77 5.94 4.67
C ARG A 123 -5.39 4.58 4.41
N ASN A 124 -5.53 3.78 5.46
CA ASN A 124 -6.08 2.43 5.34
C ASN A 124 -5.40 1.64 4.21
N PHE A 125 -4.07 1.61 4.24
CA PHE A 125 -3.24 1.00 3.21
C PHE A 125 -2.47 -0.21 3.76
N CYS A 126 -2.39 -1.27 2.97
CA CYS A 126 -1.55 -2.44 3.25
C CYS A 126 -0.42 -2.53 2.23
N GLY A 127 0.83 -2.52 2.71
CA GLY A 127 2.02 -2.69 1.87
C GLY A 127 2.80 -3.95 2.25
N HIS A 128 3.15 -4.78 1.28
CA HIS A 128 3.99 -5.96 1.50
C HIS A 128 5.11 -6.01 0.47
N GLU A 129 6.36 -6.21 0.91
CA GLU A 129 7.54 -6.26 0.05
C GLU A 129 7.76 -5.03 -0.83
N PHE A 130 8.64 -4.14 -0.38
CA PHE A 130 8.86 -2.86 -1.06
C PHE A 130 10.27 -2.32 -0.87
N GLY A 131 10.80 -1.63 -1.87
CA GLY A 131 11.92 -0.72 -1.64
C GLY A 131 11.45 0.40 -0.71
N LYS A 132 10.49 1.22 -1.16
CA LYS A 132 9.97 2.36 -0.40
C LYS A 132 8.45 2.41 -0.43
N VAL A 133 7.78 2.76 0.66
CA VAL A 133 6.33 3.05 0.57
C VAL A 133 6.11 4.41 -0.08
N TYR A 134 6.74 5.45 0.46
CA TYR A 134 6.71 6.81 -0.08
C TYR A 134 8.13 7.31 -0.31
N CYS A 135 8.33 7.98 -1.45
CA CYS A 135 9.57 8.66 -1.78
C CYS A 135 9.27 10.07 -2.30
N SER A 136 9.78 11.10 -1.61
CA SER A 136 9.89 12.42 -2.20
C SER A 136 10.90 12.36 -3.36
N CYS A 137 10.58 12.98 -4.49
CA CYS A 137 11.49 12.95 -5.63
C CYS A 137 12.78 13.72 -5.32
N GLY A 138 13.93 13.08 -5.54
CA GLY A 138 15.26 13.68 -5.35
C GLY A 138 15.66 14.61 -6.50
N SER A 139 16.95 14.95 -6.58
CA SER A 139 17.52 15.97 -7.48
C SER A 139 17.18 15.85 -8.98
N GLY A 140 16.79 14.65 -9.43
CA GLY A 140 16.34 14.40 -10.81
C GLY A 140 14.98 15.00 -11.17
N CYS A 141 14.18 15.47 -10.21
CA CYS A 141 12.96 16.23 -10.49
C CYS A 141 13.23 17.73 -10.55
N GLN A 142 12.66 18.42 -11.53
CA GLN A 142 12.68 19.88 -11.59
C GLN A 142 11.28 20.37 -11.98
N PRO A 143 10.72 21.39 -11.30
CA PRO A 143 11.30 22.12 -10.16
C PRO A 143 11.31 21.29 -8.86
N GLN A 144 12.07 21.75 -7.87
CA GLN A 144 12.10 21.16 -6.52
C GLN A 144 11.17 21.89 -5.56
N TYR A 145 10.56 21.13 -4.65
CA TYR A 145 9.54 21.62 -3.73
C TYR A 145 9.70 20.99 -2.36
N GLN A 146 9.25 21.73 -1.35
CA GLN A 146 8.88 21.15 -0.07
C GLN A 146 7.64 20.27 -0.25
N ARG A 147 7.70 19.03 0.24
CA ARG A 147 6.61 18.05 0.19
C ARG A 147 6.31 17.50 1.57
N SER A 148 5.08 17.05 1.76
CA SER A 148 4.68 16.38 2.99
C SER A 148 3.94 15.08 2.72
N VAL A 149 4.10 14.13 3.64
CA VAL A 149 3.36 12.87 3.60
C VAL A 149 2.72 12.57 4.95
N GLU A 150 1.50 12.06 4.91
CA GLU A 150 0.82 11.54 6.10
C GLU A 150 0.44 10.09 5.85
N ILE A 151 0.84 9.20 6.77
CA ILE A 151 0.47 7.79 6.72
C ILE A 151 -0.32 7.44 7.97
N TYR A 152 -1.56 6.98 7.80
CA TYR A 152 -2.38 6.57 8.94
C TYR A 152 -3.24 5.35 8.69
N ASP A 153 -3.63 4.68 9.78
CA ASP A 153 -4.44 3.45 9.77
C ASP A 153 -3.89 2.37 8.82
N SER A 154 -2.56 2.27 8.70
CA SER A 154 -1.91 1.48 7.65
C SER A 154 -1.03 0.38 8.21
N ARG A 155 -0.82 -0.69 7.42
CA ARG A 155 -0.04 -1.86 7.83
C ARG A 155 1.05 -2.15 6.81
N PHE A 156 2.26 -2.41 7.28
CA PHE A 156 3.41 -2.69 6.43
C PHE A 156 4.13 -3.95 6.85
N LYS A 157 4.43 -4.81 5.88
CA LYS A 157 5.21 -6.03 6.05
C LYS A 157 6.37 -6.08 5.06
N GLY A 158 7.54 -6.44 5.55
CA GLY A 158 8.72 -6.53 4.71
C GLY A 158 8.78 -7.83 3.87
N PRO A 159 9.98 -8.15 3.33
CA PRO A 159 11.21 -7.36 3.43
C PRO A 159 11.02 -5.97 2.81
N GLY A 160 11.59 -4.95 3.45
CA GLY A 160 11.55 -3.62 2.88
C GLY A 160 12.75 -2.75 3.22
N LEU A 161 13.05 -1.77 2.38
CA LEU A 161 14.16 -0.85 2.65
C LEU A 161 13.69 0.29 3.56
N THR A 162 12.69 1.07 3.16
CA THR A 162 12.27 2.28 3.87
C THR A 162 10.76 2.46 3.82
N LEU A 163 10.07 2.91 4.88
CA LEU A 163 8.68 3.36 4.71
C LEU A 163 8.64 4.72 4.02
N ILE A 164 9.30 5.72 4.60
CA ILE A 164 9.24 7.10 4.12
C ILE A 164 10.64 7.61 3.80
N SER A 165 10.86 8.08 2.57
CA SER A 165 12.09 8.74 2.16
C SER A 165 11.86 10.22 1.84
N LEU A 166 12.54 11.10 2.58
CA LEU A 166 12.37 12.56 2.55
C LEU A 166 13.66 13.29 2.15
N ASN A 167 13.53 14.52 1.67
CA ASN A 167 14.65 15.39 1.32
C ASN A 167 14.83 16.50 2.36
N HIS A 168 15.93 16.48 3.09
CA HIS A 168 16.21 17.45 4.16
C HIS A 168 16.38 18.87 3.62
N ASN A 169 17.09 19.02 2.51
CA ASN A 169 17.39 20.30 1.86
C ASN A 169 16.11 21.05 1.42
N TYR A 170 15.03 20.34 1.11
CA TYR A 170 13.74 20.92 0.76
C TYR A 170 12.76 21.01 1.93
N LYS A 171 13.19 20.66 3.15
CA LYS A 171 12.39 20.72 4.37
C LYS A 171 11.12 19.85 4.31
N ASP A 172 11.24 18.70 3.64
CA ASP A 172 10.15 17.73 3.58
C ASP A 172 9.73 17.28 4.99
N SER A 173 8.44 16.99 5.17
CA SER A 173 7.88 16.57 6.45
C SER A 173 7.04 15.31 6.35
N MET A 174 6.87 14.62 7.48
CA MET A 174 6.00 13.46 7.58
C MET A 174 5.23 13.43 8.89
N SER A 175 4.06 12.81 8.87
CA SER A 175 3.37 12.35 10.07
C SER A 175 2.90 10.91 9.91
N MET A 176 2.90 10.17 11.03
CA MET A 176 2.41 8.80 11.10
C MET A 176 1.53 8.63 12.33
N SER A 177 0.36 8.02 12.17
CA SER A 177 -0.53 7.68 13.29
C SER A 177 -1.23 6.35 13.04
N ASN A 178 -1.37 5.53 14.08
CA ASN A 178 -1.98 4.20 13.96
C ASN A 178 -1.40 3.35 12.80
N VAL A 179 -0.07 3.30 12.71
CA VAL A 179 0.63 2.49 11.71
C VAL A 179 1.20 1.24 12.38
N TYR A 180 0.87 0.07 11.83
CA TYR A 180 1.46 -1.20 12.24
C TYR A 180 2.58 -1.58 11.27
N VAL A 181 3.74 -1.95 11.82
CA VAL A 181 4.89 -2.41 11.06
C VAL A 181 5.25 -3.80 11.57
N ASP A 182 5.09 -4.80 10.73
CA ASP A 182 5.50 -6.16 11.04
C ASP A 182 7.03 -6.19 11.19
N PRO A 183 7.57 -6.62 12.35
CA PRO A 183 9.01 -6.66 12.55
C PRO A 183 9.71 -7.72 11.67
N ASN A 184 8.98 -8.72 11.16
CA ASN A 184 9.54 -9.85 10.44
C ASN A 184 8.72 -10.24 9.20
N PRO A 185 9.34 -10.30 8.00
CA PRO A 185 10.73 -9.96 7.70
C PRO A 185 11.01 -8.45 7.75
N LYS A 186 12.27 -8.10 8.05
CA LYS A 186 12.70 -6.75 8.45
C LYS A 186 12.40 -5.67 7.41
N ILE A 187 11.92 -4.52 7.89
CA ILE A 187 11.95 -3.23 7.19
C ILE A 187 13.13 -2.44 7.74
N LYS A 188 14.08 -2.04 6.89
CA LYS A 188 15.39 -1.51 7.35
C LYS A 188 15.26 -0.14 8.03
N TYR A 189 14.44 0.75 7.49
CA TYR A 189 14.20 2.09 8.03
C TYR A 189 12.71 2.44 8.05
N ILE A 190 12.26 3.13 9.10
CA ILE A 190 10.94 3.77 9.10
C ILE A 190 11.02 5.07 8.29
N CYS A 191 11.97 5.94 8.62
CA CYS A 191 12.25 7.17 7.89
C CYS A 191 13.72 7.20 7.45
N GLN A 192 13.94 7.54 6.19
CA GLN A 192 15.25 7.83 5.62
C GLN A 192 15.28 9.27 5.11
N VAL A 193 16.23 10.05 5.63
CA VAL A 193 16.40 11.45 5.24
C VAL A 193 17.61 11.56 4.31
N ASN A 194 17.39 12.09 3.11
CA ASN A 194 18.43 12.29 2.11
C ASN A 194 18.92 13.75 2.13
N LYS A 195 20.22 13.93 1.91
CA LYS A 195 20.85 15.21 1.61
C LYS A 195 21.43 15.09 0.21
N TYR A 196 20.79 15.75 -0.76
CA TYR A 196 21.32 15.94 -2.11
C TYR A 196 21.96 17.31 -2.20
#